data_AF-A0A7V0IZV6-F1
#
_entry.id   AF-A0A7V0IZV6-F1
#
_cell.length_a   1.000
_cell.length_b   1.000
_cell.length_c   1.000
_cell.angle_alpha   90.00
_cell.angle_beta   90.00
_cell.angle_gamma   90.00
#
_symmetry.space_group_name_H-M   'P 1'
#
loop_
_entity.id
_entity.type
_entity.pdbx_description
1 polymer ?
#
loop_
_entity_poly.entity_id
_entity_poly.type
_entity_poly.pdbx_seq_one_letter_code
_entity_poly.pdbx_strand_id
1 'polypeptide(L)' 'MNYKELKNMDKKDLEKKSVELRSEIFTLKLRKSGENIEDPMMIRKLKRDLARTLTALNEKVENNE' A
#
# COMPACT_ATOMS: atom_id res chain seq x y z
N MET A 1 7.46 3.83 2.61
CA MET A 1 7.80 3.90 1.17
C MET A 1 8.25 5.30 0.74
N ASN A 2 9.23 5.43 -0.15
CA ASN A 2 9.59 6.69 -0.81
C ASN A 2 8.72 6.91 -2.06
N TYR A 3 8.17 8.12 -2.21
CA TYR A 3 7.27 8.45 -3.31
C TYR A 3 7.99 8.55 -4.68
N LYS A 4 9.27 8.94 -4.70
CA LYS A 4 10.08 8.96 -5.94
C LYS A 4 10.21 7.57 -6.57
N GLU A 5 10.36 6.53 -5.76
CA GLU A 5 10.44 5.15 -6.23
C GLU A 5 9.12 4.70 -6.84
N LEU A 6 8.00 5.03 -6.20
CA LEU A 6 6.65 4.74 -6.68
C LEU A 6 6.36 5.36 -8.06
N LYS A 7 6.83 6.58 -8.31
CA LYS A 7 6.65 7.26 -9.60
C LYS A 7 7.39 6.54 -10.75
N ASN A 8 8.53 5.94 -10.45
CA ASN A 8 9.34 5.21 -11.43
C ASN A 8 8.83 3.79 -11.73
N MET A 9 7.97 3.21 -10.88
CA MET A 9 7.39 1.89 -11.11
C MET A 9 6.34 1.94 -12.23
N ASP A 10 6.18 0.85 -12.98
CA ASP A 10 5.15 0.78 -14.02
C ASP A 10 3.74 0.70 -13.40
N LYS A 11 2.70 1.09 -14.16
CA LYS A 11 1.31 1.09 -13.67
C LYS A 11 0.90 -0.31 -13.19
N LYS A 12 1.27 -1.36 -13.92
CA LYS A 12 1.01 -2.75 -13.55
C LYS A 12 1.68 -3.15 -12.23
N ASP A 13 2.88 -2.64 -11.98
CA ASP A 13 3.61 -2.94 -10.74
C ASP A 13 3.00 -2.20 -9.55
N LEU A 14 2.52 -0.97 -9.75
CA LEU A 14 1.76 -0.23 -8.73
C LEU A 14 0.45 -0.92 -8.38
N GLU A 15 -0.28 -1.46 -9.37
CA GLU A 15 -1.50 -2.24 -9.13
C GLU A 15 -1.20 -3.50 -8.31
N LYS A 16 -0.20 -4.29 -8.72
CA LYS A 16 0.23 -5.48 -7.96
C LYS A 16 0.58 -5.13 -6.52
N LYS A 17 1.37 -4.08 -6.33
CA LYS A 17 1.79 -3.63 -5.00
C LYS A 17 0.62 -3.16 -4.15
N SER A 18 -0.40 -2.55 -4.75
CA SER A 18 -1.62 -2.16 -4.05
C SER A 18 -2.41 -3.38 -3.54
N VAL A 19 -2.42 -4.48 -4.30
CA VAL A 19 -3.08 -5.74 -3.91
C VAL A 19 -2.31 -6.42 -2.79
N GLU A 20 -0.99 -6.49 -2.89
CA GLU A 20 -0.12 -7.04 -1.85
C GLU A 20 -0.30 -6.30 -0.52
N LEU A 21 -0.25 -4.96 -0.53
CA LEU A 21 -0.44 -4.14 0.66
C LEU A 21 -1.83 -4.34 1.30
N ARG A 22 -2.87 -4.55 0.49
CA ARG A 22 -4.23 -4.85 1.01
C ARG A 22 -4.28 -6.22 1.69
N SER A 23 -3.67 -7.24 1.08
CA SER A 23 -3.58 -8.58 1.66
C SER A 23 -2.81 -8.56 2.97
N GLU A 24 -1.68 -7.85 3.03
CA GLU A 24 -0.86 -7.74 4.24
C GLU A 24 -1.61 -7.03 5.37
N ILE A 25 -2.34 -5.95 5.06
CA ILE A 25 -3.23 -5.28 6.03
C ILE A 25 -4.32 -6.24 6.52
N PHE A 26 -4.89 -7.07 5.64
CA PHE A 26 -5.91 -8.04 6.01
C PHE A 26 -5.36 -9.11 6.95
N THR A 27 -4.20 -9.69 6.64
CA THR A 27 -3.51 -10.65 7.50
C THR A 27 -3.19 -10.05 8.87
N LEU A 28 -2.70 -8.81 8.92
CA LEU A 28 -2.42 -8.12 10.18
C LEU A 28 -3.69 -7.82 10.99
N LYS A 29 -4.79 -7.47 10.33
CA LYS A 29 -6.10 -7.31 10.99
C LYS A 29 -6.65 -8.63 11.52
N LEU A 30 -6.44 -9.74 10.80
CA LEU A 30 -6.86 -11.06 11.23
C LEU A 30 -6.06 -11.50 12.48
N ARG A 31 -4.73 -11.31 12.45
CA ARG A 31 -3.85 -11.54 13.62
C ARG A 31 -4.20 -10.67 14.81
N LYS A 32 -4.56 -9.40 14.58
CA LYS A 32 -5.05 -8.48 15.63
C LYS A 32 -6.22 -9.04 16.44
N SER A 33 -7.09 -9.84 15.81
CA SER A 33 -8.28 -10.37 16.48
C SER A 33 -8.00 -11.58 17.39
N GLY A 34 -6.80 -12.17 17.31
CA GLY A 34 -6.49 -13.49 17.89
C GLY A 34 -5.47 -13.50 19.03
N GLU A 35 -5.32 -12.41 19.78
CA GLU A 35 -4.33 -12.19 20.86
C GLU A 35 -3.01 -11.53 20.39
N ASN A 36 -2.73 -10.36 20.99
CA ASN A 36 -1.49 -9.59 20.92
C ASN A 36 -1.03 -9.12 19.52
N ILE A 37 -1.35 -7.86 19.22
CA ILE A 37 -0.65 -7.14 18.15
C ILE A 37 0.77 -6.84 18.64
N GLU A 38 1.78 -7.35 17.96
CA GLU A 38 3.18 -6.97 18.21
C GLU A 38 3.47 -5.50 17.86
N ASP A 39 2.89 -4.98 16.76
CA ASP A 39 3.04 -3.56 16.39
C ASP A 39 1.80 -2.93 15.72
N PRO A 40 0.94 -2.22 16.48
CA PRO A 40 -0.22 -1.51 15.95
C PRO A 40 0.14 -0.40 14.95
N MET A 41 1.36 0.15 15.02
CA MET A 41 1.81 1.19 14.10
C MET A 41 2.03 0.65 12.69
N MET A 42 2.29 -0.66 12.54
CA MET A 42 2.54 -1.27 11.24
C MET A 42 1.32 -1.19 10.32
N ILE A 43 0.10 -1.39 10.85
CA ILE A 43 -1.15 -1.21 10.08
C ILE A 43 -1.27 0.23 9.58
N ARG A 44 -0.91 1.22 10.42
CA ARG A 44 -0.97 2.65 10.05
C ARG A 44 0.11 3.00 9.02
N LYS A 45 1.27 2.36 9.08
CA LYS A 45 2.34 2.50 8.09
C LYS A 45 1.91 1.93 6.73
N LEU A 46 1.40 0.70 6.70
CA LEU A 46 0.92 0.04 5.49
C LEU A 46 -0.25 0.78 4.84
N LYS A 47 -1.19 1.31 5.63
CA LYS A 47 -2.27 2.18 5.09
C LYS A 47 -1.73 3.44 4.42
N ARG A 48 -0.69 4.07 4.98
CA ARG A 48 -0.04 5.24 4.38
C ARG A 48 0.71 4.87 3.10
N ASP A 49 1.40 3.74 3.09
CA ASP A 49 2.10 3.25 1.90
C ASP A 49 1.12 2.86 0.79
N LEU A 50 -0.04 2.27 1.13
CA LEU A 50 -1.14 2.01 0.18
C LEU A 50 -1.69 3.32 -0.42
N ALA A 51 -1.98 4.32 0.43
CA ALA A 51 -2.46 5.61 -0.05
C ALA A 51 -1.47 6.27 -1.03
N ARG A 52 -0.17 6.25 -0.72
CA ARG A 52 0.88 6.77 -1.61
C ARG A 52 0.96 6.02 -2.94
N THR A 53 0.78 4.70 -2.91
CA THR A 53 0.79 3.86 -4.11
C THR A 53 -0.42 4.19 -5.00
N LEU A 54 -1.60 4.37 -4.42
CA LEU A 54 -2.80 4.78 -5.14
C LEU A 54 -2.69 6.20 -5.71
N THR A 55 -2.09 7.15 -4.98
CA THR A 55 -1.82 8.49 -5.50
C THR A 55 -0.90 8.45 -6.72
N ALA A 56 0.20 7.70 -6.66
CA ALA A 56 1.12 7.55 -7.79
C ALA A 56 0.45 6.87 -9.00
N LEU A 57 -0.47 5.93 -8.75
CA LEU A 57 -1.26 5.29 -9.79
C LEU A 57 -2.23 6.27 -10.47
N ASN A 58 -2.96 7.07 -9.68
CA ASN A 58 -3.88 8.09 -10.19
C ASN A 58 -3.13 9.15 -11.01
N GLU A 59 -2.01 9.65 -10.51
CA GLU A 59 -1.19 10.59 -11.28
C GLU A 59 -0.74 10.01 -12.62
N LYS A 60 -0.40 8.72 -12.70
CA LYS A 60 -0.07 8.07 -13.97
C LYS A 60 -1.26 7.91 -14.91
N VAL A 61 -2.48 7.81 -14.37
CA VAL A 61 -3.70 7.77 -15.18
C VAL A 61 -4.00 9.17 -15.72
N GLU A 62 -3.93 10.19 -14.88
CA GLU A 62 -4.23 11.59 -15.21
C GLU A 62 -3.20 12.22 -16.16
N ASN A 63 -1.92 11.78 -16.14
CA ASN A 63 -0.91 12.21 -17.11
C ASN A 63 -0.96 11.47 -18.46
N ASN A 64 -1.83 10.46 -18.61
CA ASN A 64 -2.00 9.68 -19.85
C ASN A 64 -3.30 10.07 -20.60
N GLU A 65 -3.99 11.12 -20.17
CA GLU A 65 -5.10 11.78 -20.87
C GLU A 65 -4.65 13.13 -21.45
#